data_AF-A0A896ZGJ1-F1
#
_entry.id   AF-A0A896ZGJ1-F1
#
_cell.length_a   1.000
_cell.length_b   1.000
_cell.length_c   1.000
_cell.angle_alpha   90.00
_cell.angle_beta   90.00
_cell.angle_gamma   90.00
#
_symmetry.space_group_name_H-M   'P 1'
#
loop_
_entity.id
_entity.type
_entity.pdbx_description
1 polymer ?
#
loop_
_entity_poly.entity_id
_entity_poly.type
_entity_poly.pdbx_seq_one_letter_code
_entity_poly.pdbx_strand_id
1 'polypeptide(L)' 'MNNELPDDIELLKAMLRKQQSRLRQYACQVAGYEQEIERLKAQLDRLRRMLFGQSSEKKRHKLENQIRQAENDCRNWKTG' A
#
# COMPACT_ATOMS: atom_id res chain seq x y z
N MET A 1 10.47 34.87 20.64
CA MET A 1 9.02 34.62 20.63
C MET A 1 8.56 34.73 22.06
N ASN A 2 8.03 35.89 22.47
CA ASN A 2 7.59 36.08 23.87
C ASN A 2 6.40 35.14 24.12
N ASN A 3 6.65 34.09 24.88
CA ASN A 3 5.68 33.09 25.27
C ASN A 3 5.12 33.44 26.65
N GLU A 4 4.76 34.73 26.83
CA GLU A 4 4.12 35.18 28.05
C GLU A 4 2.66 34.73 27.99
N LEU A 5 2.34 33.81 28.89
CA LEU A 5 0.97 33.37 29.10
C LEU A 5 0.20 34.53 29.73
N PRO A 6 -1.04 34.78 29.28
CA PRO A 6 -1.87 35.78 29.92
C PRO A 6 -2.13 35.40 31.38
N ASP A 7 -2.06 36.38 32.28
CA ASP A 7 -2.29 36.19 33.72
C ASP A 7 -3.80 36.02 34.06
N ASP A 8 -4.67 36.28 33.08
CA ASP A 8 -6.11 36.06 33.18
C ASP A 8 -6.45 34.57 33.05
N ILE A 9 -6.98 34.01 34.14
CA ILE A 9 -7.41 32.61 34.27
C ILE A 9 -8.47 32.23 33.22
N GLU A 10 -9.40 33.12 32.87
CA GLU A 10 -10.43 32.81 31.87
C GLU A 10 -9.84 32.76 30.46
N LEU A 11 -8.87 33.63 30.17
CA LEU A 11 -8.14 33.60 28.90
C LEU A 11 -7.28 32.34 28.78
N LEU A 12 -6.62 31.91 29.87
CA LEU A 12 -5.90 30.63 29.94
C LEU A 12 -6.80 29.43 29.69
N LYS A 13 -7.98 29.38 30.34
CA LYS A 13 -8.96 28.31 30.10
C LYS A 13 -9.44 28.29 28.65
N ALA A 14 -9.68 29.45 28.05
CA ALA A 14 -10.07 29.55 26.65
C ALA A 14 -8.96 29.04 25.70
N MET A 15 -7.71 29.41 25.96
CA MET A 15 -6.55 28.91 25.21
C MET A 15 -6.40 27.39 25.34
N LEU A 16 -6.57 26.84 26.54
CA LEU A 16 -6.52 25.40 26.78
C LEU A 16 -7.62 24.66 26.01
N ARG A 17 -8.86 25.14 26.05
CA ARG A 17 -9.98 24.57 25.28
C ARG A 17 -9.69 24.58 23.77
N LYS A 18 -9.13 25.69 23.27
CA LYS A 18 -8.74 25.83 21.85
C LYS A 18 -7.66 24.83 21.47
N GLN A 19 -6.64 24.64 22.31
CA GLN A 19 -5.59 23.66 22.07
C GLN A 19 -6.13 22.22 22.14
N GLN A 20 -6.99 21.90 23.11
CA GLN A 20 -7.65 20.60 23.20
C GLN A 20 -8.51 20.30 21.97
N SER A 21 -9.24 21.28 21.45
CA SER A 21 -10.00 21.12 20.21
C SER A 21 -9.09 20.83 19.02
N ARG A 22 -7.95 21.51 18.90
CA ARG A 22 -6.96 21.25 17.84
C ARG A 22 -6.35 19.87 17.96
N LEU A 23 -6.00 19.43 19.18
CA LEU A 23 -5.48 18.09 19.41
C LEU A 23 -6.49 17.01 18.98
N ARG A 24 -7.77 17.20 19.29
CA ARG A 24 -8.83 16.28 18.83
C ARG A 24 -8.95 16.26 17.31
N GLN A 25 -8.90 17.44 16.66
CA GLN A 25 -8.91 17.52 15.19
C GLN A 25 -7.71 16.80 14.58
N TYR A 26 -6.50 17.01 15.11
CA TYR A 26 -5.30 16.32 14.62
C TYR A 26 -5.38 14.81 14.85
N ALA A 27 -5.90 14.36 15.98
CA ALA A 27 -6.11 12.93 16.23
C ALA A 27 -7.05 12.30 15.19
N CYS A 28 -8.15 12.98 14.84
CA CYS A 28 -9.04 12.52 13.77
C CYS A 28 -8.36 12.50 12.39
N GLN A 29 -7.55 13.51 12.08
CA GLN A 29 -6.80 13.56 10.82
C GLN A 29 -5.77 12.43 10.73
N VAL A 30 -5.03 12.17 11.80
CA VAL A 30 -4.06 11.07 11.86
C VAL A 30 -4.75 9.72 11.65
N ALA A 31 -5.88 9.48 12.32
CA ALA A 31 -6.65 8.25 12.12
C ALA A 31 -7.14 8.10 10.66
N GLY A 32 -7.52 9.21 10.01
CA GLY A 32 -7.85 9.22 8.58
C GLY A 32 -6.66 8.88 7.68
N TYR A 33 -5.48 9.43 7.99
CA TYR A 33 -4.26 9.11 7.25
C TYR A 33 -3.81 7.66 7.45
N GLU A 34 -3.96 7.09 8.64
CA GLU A 34 -3.68 5.67 8.89
C GLU A 34 -4.54 4.75 8.00
N GLN A 35 -5.84 5.06 7.87
CA GLN A 35 -6.74 4.31 6.99
C GLN A 35 -6.33 4.42 5.52
N GLU A 36 -5.94 5.63 5.06
CA GLU A 36 -5.49 5.82 3.69
C GLU A 36 -4.17 5.10 3.41
N ILE A 37 -3.24 5.07 4.38
CA ILE A 37 -2.00 4.30 4.29
C ILE A 37 -2.31 2.80 4.13
N GLU A 38 -3.22 2.25 4.92
CA GLU A 38 -3.60 0.84 4.81
C GLU A 38 -4.28 0.53 3.47
N ARG A 39 -5.15 1.41 2.99
CA ARG A 39 -5.75 1.30 1.64
C ARG A 39 -4.68 1.28 0.54
N LEU A 40 -3.71 2.19 0.60
CA LEU A 40 -2.62 2.26 -0.37
C LEU A 40 -1.70 1.03 -0.32
N LYS A 41 -1.39 0.52 0.87
CA LYS A 41 -0.66 -0.75 1.03
C LYS A 41 -1.41 -1.92 0.39
N ALA A 42 -2.72 -2.03 0.63
CA ALA A 42 -3.53 -3.09 0.02
C ALA A 42 -3.57 -2.99 -1.51
N GLN A 43 -3.62 -1.77 -2.07
CA GLN A 43 -3.52 -1.56 -3.51
C GLN A 43 -2.14 -1.97 -4.05
N LEU A 44 -1.07 -1.59 -3.37
CA LEU A 44 0.29 -1.97 -3.73
C LEU A 44 0.47 -3.49 -3.73
N ASP A 45 -0.05 -4.18 -2.72
CA ASP A 45 -0.03 -5.64 -2.64
C ASP A 45 -0.84 -6.29 -3.76
N ARG A 46 -1.99 -5.72 -4.13
CA ARG A 46 -2.77 -6.19 -5.27
C ARG A 46 -1.99 -6.06 -6.57
N LEU A 47 -1.34 -4.91 -6.80
CA LEU A 47 -0.52 -4.67 -7.98
C LEU A 47 0.70 -5.59 -8.02
N ARG A 48 1.36 -5.80 -6.88
CA ARG A 48 2.44 -6.78 -6.74
C ARG A 48 1.98 -8.17 -7.11
N ARG A 49 0.86 -8.66 -6.55
CA ARG A 49 0.30 -9.98 -6.89
C ARG A 49 -0.05 -10.11 -8.37
N MET A 50 -0.60 -9.06 -8.97
CA MET A 50 -0.94 -9.05 -10.40
C MET A 50 0.33 -9.12 -11.28
N LEU A 51 1.36 -8.35 -10.94
CA LEU A 51 2.63 -8.37 -11.66
C LEU A 51 3.34 -9.73 -11.55
N PHE A 52 3.38 -10.31 -10.35
CA PHE A 52 3.94 -11.65 -10.13
C PHE A 52 3.11 -12.74 -10.82
N GLY A 53 1.78 -12.66 -10.74
CA GLY A 53 0.87 -13.58 -11.42
C GLY A 53 1.07 -13.57 -12.93
N GLN A 54 1.06 -12.39 -13.54
CA GLN A 54 1.29 -12.23 -14.99
C GLN A 54 2.69 -12.68 -15.42
N SER A 55 3.72 -12.39 -14.63
CA SER A 55 5.09 -12.82 -14.91
C SER A 55 5.23 -14.34 -14.80
N SER A 56 4.62 -14.96 -13.78
CA SER A 56 4.58 -16.41 -13.57
C SER A 56 3.88 -17.11 -14.72
N GLU A 57 2.72 -16.60 -15.13
CA GLU A 57 1.90 -17.18 -16.19
C GLU A 57 2.59 -17.12 -17.56
N LYS A 58 3.23 -15.99 -17.88
CA LYS A 58 4.07 -15.88 -19.09
C LYS A 58 5.23 -16.88 -19.08
N LYS A 59 5.90 -17.08 -17.94
CA LYS A 59 6.98 -18.09 -17.81
C LYS A 59 6.44 -19.51 -17.95
N ARG A 60 5.28 -19.80 -17.38
CA ARG A 60 4.63 -21.12 -17.45
C ARG A 60 4.26 -21.47 -18.89
N HIS A 61 3.64 -20.54 -19.63
CA HIS A 61 3.36 -20.74 -21.06
C HIS A 61 4.61 -20.92 -21.91
N LYS A 62 5.70 -20.20 -21.60
CA LYS A 62 6.98 -20.41 -22.29
C LYS A 62 7.52 -21.82 -22.06
N LEU A 63 7.45 -22.31 -20.82
CA LEU A 63 7.89 -23.66 -20.48
C LEU A 63 7.00 -24.73 -21.13
N GLU A 64 5.68 -24.58 -21.10
CA GLU A 64 4.73 -25.47 -21.77
C GLU A 64 5.00 -25.56 -23.28
N ASN A 65 5.26 -24.43 -23.94
CA ASN A 65 5.60 -24.40 -25.36
C ASN A 65 6.94 -25.10 -25.65
N GLN A 66 7.95 -24.93 -24.78
CA GLN A 66 9.23 -25.62 -24.92
C GLN A 66 9.09 -27.12 -24.72
N ILE A 67 8.28 -27.57 -23.74
CA ILE A 67 7.97 -28.98 -23.53
C ILE A 67 7.27 -29.55 -24.76
N ARG A 68 6.24 -28.87 -25.28
CA ARG A 68 5.53 -29.31 -26.48
C ARG A 68 6.45 -29.39 -27.70
N GLN A 69 7.38 -28.44 -27.85
CA GLN A 69 8.37 -28.48 -28.92
C GLN A 69 9.29 -29.68 -28.76
N ALA A 70 9.84 -29.90 -27.56
CA ALA A 70 10.70 -31.05 -27.26
C ALA A 70 9.97 -32.39 -27.47
N GLU A 71 8.69 -32.48 -27.12
CA GLU A 71 7.84 -33.64 -27.39
C GLU A 71 7.66 -33.90 -28.89
N ASN A 72 7.43 -32.85 -29.69
CA ASN A 72 7.31 -32.96 -31.14
C ASN A 72 8.64 -33.37 -31.79
N ASP A 73 9.75 -32.79 -31.35
CA ASP A 73 11.09 -33.12 -31.84
C ASP A 73 11.43 -34.58 -31.52
N CYS A 74 11.13 -35.04 -30.30
CA CYS A 74 11.31 -36.43 -29.91
C CYS A 74 10.42 -37.39 -30.70
N ARG A 75 9.18 -36.97 -31.02
CA ARG A 75 8.25 -37.76 -31.85
C ARG A 75 8.76 -37.88 -33.29
N ASN A 76 9.20 -36.78 -33.88
CA ASN A 76 9.77 -36.75 -35.23
C ASN A 76 11.03 -37.62 -35.33
N TRP A 77 11.90 -37.59 -34.31
CA TRP A 77 13.10 -38.43 -34.25
C TRP A 77 12.78 -39.93 -34.14
N LYS A 78 11.64 -40.31 -33.58
CA LYS A 78 11.20 -41.72 -33.49
C LYS A 78 10.53 -42.24 -34.77
N THR A 79 10.07 -41.34 -35.64
CA THR A 79 9.34 -41.70 -36.87
C THR A 79 10.18 -41.57 -38.15
N GLY A 80 11.39 -41.03 -38.07
CA GLY A 80 12.36 -40.98 -39.18
C GLY A 80 13.46 -42.00 -38.99
#